data_AF-A0A369I7F6-F1
#
_entry.id   AF-A0A369I7F6-F1
#
_cell.length_a   1.000
_cell.length_b   1.000
_cell.length_c   1.000
_cell.angle_alpha   90.00
_cell.angle_beta   90.00
_cell.angle_gamma   90.00
#
_symmetry.space_group_name_H-M   'P 1'
#
loop_
_entity.id
_entity.type
_entity.pdbx_description
1 polymer ?
#
loop_
_entity_poly.entity_id
_entity_poly.type
_entity_poly.pdbx_seq_one_letter_code
_entity_poly.pdbx_strand_id
1 'polypeptide(L)'
;MKYPRKLSSGANNTVIVLSDTEVAKLFTDDTRSDIGSEAEKIKFANAVNDLIVKFIRLDYSEDLKAEMLVMERLRPMDYRAYEVEIRELWLDVFEDELRALHQAGFVHRHLKRPSDIGGLAFDNILLTEQGLRLIDVGISALRSQVENVIFEKYVAVEIQEIHLFKNYFLNR
;
A
#
# COMPACT_ATOMS: atom_id res chain seq x y z
N MET A 1 7.66 17.27 -20.68
CA MET A 1 7.63 16.68 -19.32
C MET A 1 7.45 15.17 -19.50
N LYS A 2 8.40 14.32 -19.08
CA LYS A 2 8.44 12.89 -19.47
C LYS A 2 7.25 12.07 -18.92
N TYR A 3 6.62 12.55 -17.84
CA TYR A 3 5.42 11.93 -17.23
C TYR A 3 4.45 13.02 -16.76
N PRO A 4 3.42 13.39 -17.55
CA PRO A 4 2.39 14.31 -17.07
C PRO A 4 1.64 13.68 -15.88
N ARG A 5 1.27 14.50 -14.89
CA ARG A 5 0.46 14.08 -13.72
C ARG A 5 1.09 12.98 -12.84
N LYS A 6 2.41 12.99 -12.68
CA LYS A 6 3.15 12.12 -11.78
C LYS A 6 2.75 12.37 -10.31
N LEU A 7 2.42 11.30 -9.57
CA LEU A 7 2.18 11.35 -8.13
C LEU A 7 3.44 10.98 -7.34
N SER A 8 4.16 9.97 -7.79
CA SER A 8 5.34 9.45 -7.10
C SER A 8 6.35 8.83 -8.06
N SER A 9 7.59 8.72 -7.62
CA SER A 9 8.61 7.84 -8.21
C SER A 9 9.42 7.20 -7.12
N GLY A 10 9.49 5.87 -7.13
CA GLY A 10 10.50 5.12 -6.41
C GLY A 10 11.74 4.85 -7.27
N ALA A 11 12.66 4.05 -6.73
CA ALA A 11 13.85 3.59 -7.44
C ALA A 11 13.51 2.79 -8.71
N ASN A 12 12.42 2.03 -8.68
CA ASN A 12 12.07 1.08 -9.75
C ASN A 12 10.85 1.53 -10.57
N ASN A 13 9.82 2.11 -9.93
CA ASN A 13 8.53 2.35 -10.59
C ASN A 13 8.02 3.78 -10.37
N THR A 14 7.34 4.32 -11.39
CA THR A 14 6.70 5.64 -11.36
C THR A 14 5.18 5.47 -11.27
N VAL A 15 4.51 6.27 -10.44
CA VAL A 15 3.04 6.29 -10.34
C VAL A 15 2.49 7.56 -10.98
N ILE A 16 1.56 7.40 -11.91
CA ILE A 16 0.92 8.49 -12.66
C ILE A 16 -0.60 8.48 -12.45
N VAL A 17 -1.22 9.66 -12.56
CA VAL A 17 -2.68 9.78 -12.63
C VAL A 17 -3.16 9.51 -14.06
N LEU A 18 -4.08 8.56 -14.21
CA LEU A 18 -4.77 8.34 -15.48
C LEU A 18 -6.05 9.18 -15.56
N SER A 19 -6.83 9.22 -14.48
CA SER A 19 -8.12 9.92 -14.40
C SER A 19 -8.42 10.45 -12.99
N ASP A 20 -9.63 10.94 -12.76
CA ASP A 20 -10.08 11.33 -11.42
C ASP A 20 -10.29 10.14 -10.48
N THR A 21 -10.37 8.91 -11.02
CA THR A 21 -10.62 7.69 -10.25
C THR A 21 -9.49 6.67 -10.36
N GLU A 22 -8.53 6.85 -11.28
CA GLU A 22 -7.51 5.84 -11.57
C GLU A 22 -6.07 6.40 -11.53
N VAL A 23 -5.16 5.58 -11.01
CA VAL A 23 -3.71 5.76 -11.09
C VAL A 23 -3.07 4.51 -11.69
N ALA A 24 -1.88 4.67 -12.28
CA ALA A 24 -1.10 3.56 -12.79
C ALA A 24 0.31 3.57 -12.22
N LYS A 25 0.76 2.41 -11.72
CA LYS A 25 2.18 2.14 -11.46
C LYS A 25 2.79 1.58 -12.75
N LEU A 26 3.81 2.25 -13.26
CA LEU A 26 4.47 1.95 -14.52
C LEU A 26 5.64 0.98 -14.31
N PHE A 27 5.73 0.00 -15.18
CA PHE A 27 6.73 -1.05 -15.23
C PHE A 27 7.41 -1.00 -16.62
N THR A 28 8.66 -0.53 -16.69
CA THR A 28 9.35 -0.20 -17.96
C THR A 28 10.50 -1.13 -18.34
N ASP A 29 10.91 -2.03 -17.44
CA ASP A 29 12.01 -3.00 -17.63
C ASP A 29 11.50 -4.45 -17.52
N ASP A 30 12.37 -5.46 -17.48
CA ASP A 30 11.99 -6.90 -17.35
C ASP A 30 11.42 -7.21 -15.96
N THR A 31 10.21 -6.70 -15.73
CA THR A 31 9.49 -6.66 -14.45
C THR A 31 8.15 -7.40 -14.56
N ARG A 32 8.03 -8.27 -15.58
CA ARG A 32 6.85 -9.09 -15.84
C ARG A 32 6.48 -9.98 -14.65
N SER A 33 7.47 -10.48 -13.91
CA SER A 33 7.25 -11.19 -12.64
C SER A 33 6.67 -10.28 -11.55
N ASP A 34 7.11 -9.02 -11.53
CA ASP A 34 6.86 -8.10 -10.44
C ASP A 34 5.46 -7.52 -10.53
N ILE A 35 5.01 -7.14 -11.73
CA ILE A 35 3.64 -6.64 -11.95
C ILE A 35 2.60 -7.73 -11.67
N GLY A 36 2.85 -8.96 -12.12
CA GLY A 36 1.97 -10.10 -11.88
C GLY A 36 1.86 -10.43 -10.38
N SER A 37 3.00 -10.46 -9.68
CA SER A 37 3.05 -10.71 -8.25
C SER A 37 2.38 -9.60 -7.44
N GLU A 38 2.59 -8.33 -7.78
CA GLU A 38 1.96 -7.21 -7.09
C GLU A 38 0.44 -7.21 -7.33
N ALA A 39 -0.02 -7.45 -8.56
CA ALA A 39 -1.44 -7.57 -8.87
C ALA A 39 -2.12 -8.72 -8.11
N GLU A 40 -1.46 -9.88 -8.00
CA GLU A 40 -1.96 -11.02 -7.24
C GLU A 40 -2.14 -10.67 -5.75
N LYS A 41 -1.15 -10.03 -5.14
CA LYS A 41 -1.19 -9.61 -3.73
C LYS A 41 -2.29 -8.60 -3.46
N ILE A 42 -2.48 -7.61 -4.34
CA ILE A 42 -3.58 -6.63 -4.21
C ILE A 42 -4.93 -7.34 -4.31
N LYS A 43 -5.12 -8.18 -5.33
CA LYS A 43 -6.37 -8.94 -5.50
C LYS A 43 -6.68 -9.83 -4.31
N PHE A 44 -5.67 -10.48 -3.76
CA PHE A 44 -5.81 -11.29 -2.56
C PHE A 44 -6.32 -10.43 -1.40
N ALA A 45 -5.67 -9.29 -1.13
CA ALA A 45 -6.09 -8.41 -0.04
C ALA A 45 -7.49 -7.82 -0.26
N ASN A 46 -7.82 -7.37 -1.48
CA ASN A 46 -9.14 -6.84 -1.82
C ASN A 46 -10.27 -7.88 -1.68
N ALA A 47 -9.95 -9.18 -1.72
CA ALA A 47 -10.93 -10.24 -1.45
C ALA A 47 -11.24 -10.43 0.05
N VAL A 48 -10.39 -9.90 0.93
CA VAL A 48 -10.54 -9.96 2.40
C VAL A 48 -11.24 -8.71 2.91
N ASN A 49 -10.74 -7.53 2.55
CA ASN A 49 -11.30 -6.23 2.92
C ASN A 49 -10.78 -5.11 2.00
N ASP A 50 -11.19 -3.87 2.30
CA ASP A 50 -10.86 -2.69 1.51
C ASP A 50 -9.61 -1.95 1.98
N LEU A 51 -8.82 -2.48 2.93
CA LEU A 51 -7.68 -1.75 3.51
C LEU A 51 -6.61 -1.40 2.47
N ILE A 52 -6.27 -2.34 1.59
CA ILE A 52 -5.33 -2.13 0.48
C ILE A 52 -6.02 -1.42 -0.68
N VAL A 53 -5.30 -0.55 -1.39
CA VAL A 53 -5.76 0.08 -2.65
C VAL A 53 -6.40 -0.94 -3.60
N LYS A 54 -7.50 -0.57 -4.26
CA LYS A 54 -8.24 -1.48 -5.16
C LYS A 54 -7.52 -1.70 -6.48
N PHE A 55 -7.32 -2.96 -6.84
CA PHE A 55 -6.94 -3.37 -8.18
C PHE A 55 -8.08 -3.07 -9.17
N ILE A 56 -7.75 -2.51 -10.33
CA ILE A 56 -8.71 -2.31 -11.42
C ILE A 56 -8.36 -3.22 -12.60
N ARG A 57 -7.18 -3.04 -13.20
CA ARG A 57 -6.74 -3.83 -14.36
C ARG A 57 -5.22 -3.82 -14.51
N LEU A 58 -4.72 -4.77 -15.30
CA LEU A 58 -3.42 -4.66 -15.95
C LEU A 58 -3.64 -4.08 -17.35
N ASP A 59 -2.75 -3.21 -17.78
CA ASP A 59 -2.86 -2.49 -19.04
C ASP A 59 -1.46 -2.25 -19.64
N TYR A 60 -1.40 -1.82 -20.90
CA TYR A 60 -0.14 -1.45 -21.57
C TYR A 60 -0.28 -0.09 -22.24
N SER A 61 0.65 0.81 -21.98
CA SER A 61 0.71 2.11 -22.65
C SER A 61 1.73 2.08 -23.79
N GLU A 62 1.26 2.16 -25.03
CA GLU A 62 2.11 2.27 -26.22
C GLU A 62 2.97 3.55 -26.19
N ASP A 63 2.38 4.68 -25.76
CA ASP A 63 3.05 5.98 -25.70
C ASP A 63 4.22 5.98 -24.71
N LEU A 64 4.02 5.36 -23.55
CA LEU A 64 5.03 5.27 -22.49
C LEU A 64 5.91 4.03 -22.61
N LYS A 65 5.55 3.10 -23.51
CA LYS A 65 6.16 1.78 -23.66
C LYS A 65 6.30 1.04 -22.33
N ALA A 66 5.21 1.01 -21.56
CA ALA A 66 5.21 0.50 -20.19
C ALA A 66 3.99 -0.38 -19.89
N GLU A 67 4.22 -1.48 -19.19
CA GLU A 67 3.15 -2.24 -18.52
C GLU A 67 2.64 -1.42 -17.33
N MET A 68 1.33 -1.49 -17.06
CA MET A 68 0.66 -0.66 -16.06
C MET A 68 -0.18 -1.51 -15.13
N LEU A 69 0.08 -1.37 -13.83
CA LEU A 69 -0.83 -1.80 -12.78
C LEU A 69 -1.77 -0.65 -12.48
N VAL A 70 -3.01 -0.74 -12.97
CA VAL A 70 -4.04 0.28 -12.78
C VAL A 70 -4.83 -0.01 -11.51
N MET A 71 -4.90 1.00 -10.65
CA MET A 71 -5.51 0.94 -9.33
C MET A 71 -6.40 2.16 -9.09
N GLU A 72 -7.26 2.08 -8.07
CA GLU A 72 -8.03 3.25 -7.65
C GLU A 72 -7.11 4.41 -7.22
N ARG A 73 -7.59 5.62 -7.46
CA ARG A 73 -6.92 6.84 -7.04
C ARG A 73 -7.34 7.24 -5.63
N LEU A 74 -6.42 7.11 -4.69
CA LEU A 74 -6.58 7.65 -3.33
C LEU A 74 -6.21 9.15 -3.29
N ARG A 75 -6.95 9.92 -2.48
CA ARG A 75 -6.69 11.34 -2.20
C ARG A 75 -6.28 11.48 -0.73
N PRO A 76 -4.97 11.40 -0.43
CA PRO A 76 -4.52 11.43 0.95
C PRO A 76 -4.76 12.81 1.59
N MET A 77 -5.14 12.78 2.86
CA MET A 77 -5.31 13.94 3.73
C MET A 77 -4.17 14.00 4.74
N ASP A 78 -3.88 15.20 5.27
CA ASP A 78 -2.99 15.33 6.42
C ASP A 78 -3.63 14.66 7.64
N TYR A 79 -2.84 13.97 8.46
CA TYR A 79 -3.34 13.30 9.67
C TYR A 79 -4.02 14.26 10.65
N ARG A 80 -3.70 15.55 10.63
CA ARG A 80 -4.35 16.59 11.44
C ARG A 80 -5.70 17.06 10.89
N ALA A 81 -6.19 16.46 9.81
CA ALA A 81 -7.48 16.80 9.24
C ALA A 81 -8.66 16.37 10.13
N TYR A 82 -8.44 15.47 11.09
CA TYR A 82 -9.44 15.03 12.05
C TYR A 82 -8.94 15.15 13.50
N GLU A 83 -9.90 15.33 14.41
CA GLU A 83 -9.72 15.31 15.85
C GLU A 83 -9.14 13.97 16.31
N VAL A 84 -8.48 13.95 17.48
CA VAL A 84 -7.82 12.74 18.03
C VAL A 84 -8.83 11.60 18.18
N GLU A 85 -10.04 11.90 18.63
CA GLU A 85 -11.09 10.92 18.89
C GLU A 85 -11.52 10.19 17.59
N ILE A 86 -11.61 10.93 16.47
CA ILE A 86 -11.91 10.33 15.16
C ILE A 86 -10.72 9.50 14.68
N ARG A 87 -9.50 9.96 14.91
CA ARG A 87 -8.29 9.20 14.57
C ARG A 87 -8.17 7.91 15.36
N GLU A 88 -8.57 7.89 16.64
CA GLU A 88 -8.61 6.67 17.44
C GLU A 88 -9.57 5.64 16.83
N LEU A 89 -10.77 6.08 16.42
CA LEU A 89 -11.72 5.20 15.73
C LEU A 89 -11.17 4.66 14.41
N TRP A 90 -10.51 5.51 13.61
CA TRP A 90 -9.87 5.05 12.36
C TRP A 90 -8.74 4.08 12.60
N LEU A 91 -7.98 4.27 13.67
CA LEU A 91 -6.91 3.37 14.04
C LEU A 91 -7.47 2.00 14.48
N ASP A 92 -8.56 1.98 15.25
CA ASP A 92 -9.18 0.71 15.67
C ASP A 92 -9.67 -0.09 14.45
N VAL A 93 -10.34 0.56 13.49
CA VAL A 93 -10.75 -0.07 12.22
C VAL A 93 -9.54 -0.59 11.44
N PHE A 94 -8.48 0.23 11.32
CA PHE A 94 -7.24 -0.16 10.65
C PHE A 94 -6.58 -1.39 11.27
N GLU A 95 -6.49 -1.45 12.60
CA GLU A 95 -5.92 -2.59 13.33
C GLU A 95 -6.72 -3.88 13.10
N ASP A 96 -8.05 -3.80 13.10
CA ASP A 96 -8.92 -4.95 12.87
C ASP A 96 -8.87 -5.44 11.42
N GLU A 97 -8.88 -4.52 10.44
CA GLU A 97 -8.76 -4.87 9.02
C GLU A 97 -7.39 -5.49 8.70
N LEU A 98 -6.31 -4.94 9.27
CA LEU A 98 -4.98 -5.49 9.08
C LEU A 98 -4.84 -6.86 9.73
N ARG A 99 -5.44 -7.08 10.91
CA ARG A 99 -5.51 -8.40 11.56
C ARG A 99 -6.28 -9.40 10.70
N ALA A 100 -7.38 -8.99 10.06
CA ALA A 100 -8.11 -9.85 9.14
C ALA A 100 -7.25 -10.28 7.94
N LEU A 101 -6.43 -9.36 7.39
CA LEU A 101 -5.44 -9.69 6.35
C LEU A 101 -4.41 -10.71 6.85
N HIS A 102 -3.85 -10.53 8.05
CA HIS A 102 -2.89 -11.49 8.65
C HIS A 102 -3.49 -12.88 8.78
N GLN A 103 -4.73 -12.96 9.28
CA GLN A 103 -5.47 -14.21 9.45
C GLN A 103 -5.70 -14.91 8.12
N ALA A 104 -6.09 -14.16 7.08
CA ALA A 104 -6.28 -14.67 5.73
C ALA A 104 -4.96 -15.15 5.09
N GLY A 105 -3.81 -14.66 5.57
CA GLY A 105 -2.49 -15.07 5.08
C GLY A 105 -1.80 -14.01 4.23
N PHE A 106 -2.13 -12.73 4.41
CA PHE A 106 -1.42 -11.60 3.82
C PHE A 106 -0.63 -10.84 4.89
N VAL A 107 0.59 -10.39 4.57
CA VAL A 107 1.39 -9.49 5.42
C VAL A 107 2.01 -8.38 4.56
N HIS A 108 1.87 -7.12 4.97
CA HIS A 108 2.23 -5.97 4.12
C HIS A 108 3.74 -5.78 4.01
N ARG A 109 4.47 -5.95 5.12
CA ARG A 109 5.93 -5.85 5.28
C ARG A 109 6.53 -4.47 5.02
N HIS A 110 5.69 -3.44 4.89
CA HIS A 110 6.14 -2.10 4.53
C HIS A 110 5.29 -1.00 5.18
N LEU A 111 4.81 -1.22 6.41
CA LEU A 111 4.09 -0.18 7.14
C LEU A 111 5.05 0.93 7.55
N LYS A 112 6.23 0.55 8.06
CA LYS A 112 7.29 1.48 8.43
C LYS A 112 8.47 1.40 7.47
N ARG A 113 8.93 2.55 6.98
CA ARG A 113 10.19 2.63 6.22
C ARG A 113 11.41 2.41 7.12
N PRO A 114 12.48 1.78 6.59
CA PRO A 114 13.79 1.79 7.21
C PRO A 114 14.28 3.23 7.49
N SER A 115 14.89 3.45 8.65
CA SER A 115 15.30 4.78 9.14
C SER A 115 16.44 5.43 8.34
N ASP A 116 17.14 4.64 7.54
CA ASP A 116 18.27 5.02 6.69
C ASP A 116 17.84 5.49 5.29
N ILE A 117 16.55 5.42 4.96
CA ILE A 117 15.98 5.82 3.67
C ILE A 117 15.19 7.13 3.85
N GLY A 118 15.39 8.09 2.95
CA GLY A 118 14.63 9.34 2.96
C GLY A 118 13.12 9.13 2.79
N GLY A 119 12.32 10.00 3.43
CA GLY A 119 10.85 9.95 3.39
C GLY A 119 10.22 10.10 4.78
N LEU A 120 8.89 10.03 4.84
CA LEU A 120 8.18 9.89 6.11
C LEU A 120 8.20 8.43 6.55
N ALA A 121 8.21 8.18 7.87
CA ALA A 121 8.33 6.83 8.41
C ALA A 121 7.15 5.91 8.04
N PHE A 122 5.96 6.46 7.79
CA PHE A 122 4.71 5.71 7.54
C PHE A 122 4.01 6.25 6.28
N ASP A 123 4.75 6.40 5.18
CA ASP A 123 4.25 7.01 3.94
C ASP A 123 3.31 6.10 3.13
N ASN A 124 3.34 4.79 3.39
CA ASN A 124 2.44 3.81 2.77
C ASN A 124 1.09 3.69 3.47
N ILE A 125 0.91 4.37 4.60
CA ILE A 125 -0.36 4.50 5.28
C ILE A 125 -0.92 5.87 4.90
N LEU A 126 -2.11 5.90 4.29
CA LEU A 126 -2.76 7.11 3.82
C LEU A 126 -4.06 7.32 4.59
N LEU A 127 -4.27 8.51 5.13
CA LEU A 127 -5.58 8.91 5.62
C LEU A 127 -6.43 9.40 4.44
N THR A 128 -7.67 8.93 4.35
CA THR A 128 -8.66 9.36 3.36
C THR A 128 -9.94 9.76 4.07
N GLU A 129 -10.90 10.29 3.32
CA GLU A 129 -12.24 10.60 3.83
C GLU A 129 -12.98 9.35 4.37
N GLN A 130 -12.58 8.14 3.96
CA GLN A 130 -13.16 6.87 4.38
C GLN A 130 -12.33 6.14 5.46
N GLY A 131 -11.26 6.75 5.97
CA GLY A 131 -10.35 6.15 6.94
C GLY A 131 -8.96 5.87 6.38
N LEU A 132 -8.19 5.04 7.09
CA LEU A 132 -6.82 4.70 6.72
C LEU A 132 -6.78 3.65 5.61
N ARG A 133 -5.88 3.82 4.65
CA ARG A 133 -5.67 2.93 3.49
C ARG A 133 -4.19 2.61 3.34
N LEU A 134 -3.89 1.43 2.81
CA LEU A 134 -2.52 0.96 2.53
C LEU A 134 -2.21 0.94 1.04
N ILE A 135 -0.98 1.33 0.71
CA ILE A 135 -0.43 1.29 -0.64
C ILE A 135 0.94 0.59 -0.66
N ASP A 136 1.42 0.26 -1.87
CA ASP A 136 2.73 -0.33 -2.12
C ASP A 136 2.95 -1.73 -1.50
N VAL A 137 2.35 -2.73 -2.14
CA VAL A 137 2.44 -4.13 -1.72
C VAL A 137 3.59 -4.90 -2.38
N GLY A 138 4.54 -4.18 -3.00
CA GLY A 138 5.62 -4.80 -3.79
C GLY A 138 6.40 -5.85 -2.99
N ILE A 139 6.73 -5.54 -1.73
CA ILE A 139 7.46 -6.43 -0.82
C ILE A 139 6.57 -7.26 0.11
N SER A 140 5.25 -7.12 0.02
CA SER A 140 4.30 -7.93 0.81
C SER A 140 4.47 -9.41 0.49
N ALA A 141 4.00 -10.27 1.39
CA ALA A 141 4.09 -11.71 1.23
C ALA A 141 2.73 -12.38 1.49
N LEU A 142 2.44 -13.42 0.71
CA LEU A 142 1.33 -14.33 0.99
C LEU A 142 1.86 -15.55 1.75
N ARG A 143 1.07 -16.10 2.66
CA ARG A 143 1.41 -17.33 3.41
C ARG A 143 1.67 -18.51 2.46
N SER A 144 1.05 -18.53 1.28
CA SER A 144 1.30 -19.55 0.25
C SER A 144 2.67 -19.43 -0.44
N GLN A 145 3.33 -18.27 -0.35
CA GLN A 145 4.59 -17.97 -1.03
C GLN A 145 5.82 -18.18 -0.13
N VAL A 146 5.61 -18.35 1.18
CA VAL A 146 6.69 -18.48 2.17
C VAL A 146 6.36 -19.60 3.17
N GLU A 147 7.37 -20.13 3.85
CA GLU A 147 7.12 -21.09 4.93
C GLU A 147 6.38 -20.43 6.11
N ASN A 148 5.54 -21.20 6.81
CA ASN A 148 4.72 -20.69 7.91
C ASN A 148 5.55 -19.99 8.99
N VAL A 149 6.73 -20.53 9.34
CA VAL A 149 7.62 -19.94 10.35
C VAL A 149 8.12 -18.55 9.92
N ILE A 150 8.33 -18.33 8.62
CA ILE A 150 8.75 -17.04 8.08
C ILE A 150 7.57 -16.07 8.08
N PHE A 151 6.38 -16.53 7.68
CA PHE A 151 5.16 -15.72 7.69
C PHE A 151 4.86 -15.17 9.09
N GLU A 152 4.88 -16.02 10.12
CA GLU A 152 4.63 -15.62 11.51
C GLU A 152 5.64 -14.58 12.01
N LYS A 153 6.91 -14.68 11.59
CA LYS A 153 7.92 -13.65 11.90
C LYS A 153 7.59 -12.30 11.26
N TYR A 154 7.11 -12.30 10.01
CA TYR A 154 6.71 -11.07 9.34
C TYR A 154 5.49 -10.43 10.03
N VAL A 155 4.49 -11.22 10.41
CA VAL A 155 3.32 -10.74 11.16
C VAL A 155 3.76 -10.14 12.50
N ALA A 156 4.65 -10.81 13.24
CA ALA A 156 5.14 -10.31 14.52
C ALA A 156 5.86 -8.95 14.39
N VAL A 157 6.66 -8.74 13.33
CA VAL A 157 7.30 -7.45 13.05
C VAL A 157 6.26 -6.39 12.70
N GLU A 158 5.30 -6.73 11.84
CA GLU A 158 4.24 -5.80 11.42
C GLU A 158 3.38 -5.32 12.61
N ILE A 159 3.09 -6.20 13.57
CA ILE A 159 2.40 -5.85 14.82
C ILE A 159 3.20 -4.82 15.64
N GLN A 160 4.53 -4.94 15.69
CA GLN A 160 5.37 -3.95 16.36
C GLN A 160 5.34 -2.61 15.62
N GLU A 161 5.32 -2.63 14.28
CA GLU A 161 5.20 -1.43 13.46
C GLU A 161 3.85 -0.71 13.66
N ILE A 162 2.75 -1.45 13.83
CA ILE A 162 1.43 -0.89 14.17
C ILE A 162 1.49 -0.12 15.49
N HIS A 163 2.13 -0.67 16.54
CA HIS A 163 2.27 0.04 17.82
C HIS A 163 3.07 1.33 17.70
N LEU A 164 4.10 1.35 16.83
CA LEU A 164 4.84 2.57 16.53
C LEU A 164 4.00 3.57 15.73
N PHE A 165 3.20 3.08 14.77
CA PHE A 165 2.31 3.90 13.98
C PHE A 165 1.21 4.54 14.84
N LYS A 166 0.60 3.81 15.77
CA LYS A 166 -0.38 4.32 16.73
C LYS A 166 0.12 5.58 17.44
N ASN A 167 1.31 5.49 18.04
CA ASN A 167 1.94 6.63 18.71
C ASN A 167 2.22 7.77 17.73
N TYR A 168 2.70 7.47 16.53
CA TYR A 168 2.98 8.48 15.52
C TYR A 168 1.70 9.21 15.07
N PHE A 169 0.63 8.47 14.79
CA PHE A 169 -0.59 8.98 14.17
C PHE A 169 -1.43 9.82 15.13
N LEU A 170 -1.57 9.38 16.37
CA LEU A 170 -2.37 10.08 17.39
C LEU A 170 -1.68 11.36 17.91
N ASN A 171 -0.33 11.44 17.83
CA ASN A 171 0.43 12.62 18.23
C ASN A 171 0.63 13.66 17.11
N ARG A 172 -0.03 13.50 15.96
CA ARG A 172 0.02 14.47 14.85
C ARG A 172 -0.84 15.69 15.12
#